data_AF-A0A496A8B8-F1
#
_entry.id   AF-A0A496A8B8-F1
#
_cell.length_a   1.000
_cell.length_b   1.000
_cell.length_c   1.000
_cell.angle_alpha   90.00
_cell.angle_beta   90.00
_cell.angle_gamma   90.00
#
_symmetry.space_group_name_H-M   'P 1'
#
loop_
_entity.id
_entity.type
_entity.pdbx_description
1 polymer ?
#
loop_
_entity_poly.entity_id
_entity_poly.type
_entity_poly.pdbx_seq_one_letter_code
_entity_poly.pdbx_strand_id
1 'polypeptide(L)'
;MPKLNLKPTHKVIRDYYATLQQYHQHNAIHEGAVSNPFAFLLDTCAKQVNATLIPQYTMRTPQGNRIVILDGIPAEVFEYRLGTRSALEWVVDQYRVKVDRRSGIKNDPNRVDQPRYIVDLIARVINISLKTVKVVESLPSLSS
;
A
#
# COMPACT_ATOMS: atom_id res chain seq x y z
N MET A 1 -12.04 -19.98 -9.99
CA MET A 1 -10.92 -19.13 -9.54
C MET A 1 -9.80 -19.24 -10.57
N PRO A 2 -9.26 -18.12 -11.08
CA PRO A 2 -8.05 -18.17 -11.91
C PRO A 2 -6.91 -18.81 -11.11
N LYS A 3 -6.19 -19.76 -11.73
CA LYS A 3 -5.19 -20.59 -11.05
C LYS A 3 -3.79 -20.07 -11.40
N LEU A 4 -3.10 -19.50 -10.40
CA LEU A 4 -1.71 -19.08 -10.54
C LEU A 4 -0.82 -20.29 -10.86
N ASN A 5 0.03 -20.18 -11.89
CA ASN A 5 0.97 -21.22 -12.27
C ASN A 5 2.40 -20.72 -12.06
N LEU A 6 2.92 -20.94 -10.84
CA LEU A 6 4.25 -20.50 -10.43
C LEU A 6 5.06 -21.71 -9.96
N LYS A 7 6.11 -22.07 -10.72
CA LYS A 7 7.03 -23.16 -10.37
C LYS A 7 8.44 -22.59 -10.18
N PRO A 8 9.28 -23.20 -9.31
CA PRO A 8 10.68 -22.78 -9.15
C PRO A 8 11.50 -22.80 -10.45
N THR A 9 11.08 -23.60 -11.43
CA THR A 9 11.70 -23.70 -12.75
C THR A 9 11.36 -22.54 -13.68
N HIS A 10 10.36 -21.73 -13.36
CA HIS A 10 9.93 -20.61 -14.20
C HIS A 10 11.01 -19.52 -14.22
N LYS A 11 11.23 -18.96 -15.41
CA LYS A 11 12.27 -17.93 -15.64
C LYS A 11 12.15 -16.77 -14.66
N VAL A 12 10.93 -16.25 -14.43
CA VAL A 12 10.67 -15.13 -13.51
C VAL A 12 11.12 -15.41 -12.07
N ILE A 13 11.01 -16.66 -11.61
CA ILE A 13 11.44 -17.07 -10.27
C ILE A 13 12.96 -17.17 -10.20
N ARG A 14 13.59 -17.74 -11.23
CA ARG A 14 15.05 -17.84 -11.32
C ARG A 14 15.70 -16.46 -11.41
N ASP A 15 15.13 -15.56 -12.21
CA ASP A 15 15.60 -14.19 -12.36
C ASP A 15 15.50 -13.41 -11.05
N TYR A 16 14.40 -13.58 -10.30
CA TYR A 16 14.22 -12.96 -8.98
C TYR A 16 15.32 -13.37 -8.01
N TYR A 17 15.55 -14.68 -7.84
CA TYR A 17 16.58 -15.17 -6.91
C TYR A 17 18.00 -14.85 -7.37
N ALA A 18 18.28 -14.88 -8.67
CA ALA A 18 19.56 -14.45 -9.22
C ALA A 18 19.84 -12.97 -8.90
N THR A 19 18.81 -12.12 -9.00
CA THR A 19 18.91 -10.69 -8.66
C THR A 19 19.18 -10.49 -7.17
N LEU A 20 18.52 -11.25 -6.28
CA LEU A 20 18.79 -11.20 -4.84
C LEU A 20 20.22 -11.65 -4.50
N GLN A 21 20.71 -12.68 -5.17
CA GLN A 21 22.06 -13.18 -4.97
C GLN A 21 23.12 -12.16 -5.42
N GLN A 22 22.87 -11.48 -6.55
CA GLN A 22 23.71 -10.39 -7.02
C GLN A 22 23.72 -9.21 -6.03
N TYR A 23 22.57 -8.83 -5.47
CA TYR A 23 22.51 -7.77 -4.45
C TYR A 23 23.25 -8.14 -3.17
N HIS A 24 23.19 -9.40 -2.76
CA HIS A 24 23.95 -9.89 -1.62
C HIS A 24 25.47 -9.77 -1.83
N GLN A 25 25.97 -10.09 -3.03
CA GLN A 25 27.39 -9.91 -3.39
C GLN A 25 27.85 -8.45 -3.33
N HIS A 26 26.93 -7.50 -3.49
CA HIS A 26 27.20 -6.07 -3.44
C HIS A 26 26.74 -5.40 -2.12
N ASN A 27 26.45 -6.17 -1.06
CA ASN A 27 25.93 -5.68 0.23
C ASN A 27 24.63 -4.84 0.13
N ALA A 28 23.89 -4.93 -0.97
CA ALA A 28 22.62 -4.25 -1.19
C ALA A 28 21.44 -5.07 -0.62
N ILE A 29 21.50 -5.41 0.67
CA ILE A 29 20.55 -6.34 1.33
C ILE A 29 19.37 -5.65 2.04
N HIS A 30 19.23 -4.33 1.89
CA HIS A 30 18.18 -3.56 2.56
C HIS A 30 16.85 -3.60 1.79
N GLU A 31 15.73 -3.40 2.51
CA GLU A 31 14.34 -3.48 1.99
C GLU A 31 14.12 -2.72 0.67
N GLY A 32 14.63 -1.49 0.55
CA GLY A 32 14.50 -0.70 -0.68
C GLY A 32 15.27 -1.23 -1.89
N ALA A 33 16.29 -2.07 -1.70
CA ALA A 33 17.01 -2.71 -2.80
C ALA A 33 16.18 -3.86 -3.39
N VAL A 34 15.49 -4.62 -2.53
CA VAL A 34 14.73 -5.82 -2.94
C VAL A 34 13.29 -5.52 -3.39
N SER A 35 12.80 -4.29 -3.24
CA SER A 35 11.42 -3.92 -3.58
C SER A 35 11.13 -4.03 -5.08
N ASN A 36 12.03 -3.57 -5.94
CA ASN A 36 11.84 -3.58 -7.39
C ASN A 36 11.81 -5.01 -7.99
N PRO A 37 12.75 -5.91 -7.65
CA PRO A 37 12.68 -7.31 -8.09
C PRO A 37 11.41 -8.02 -7.64
N PHE A 38 10.93 -7.71 -6.43
CA PHE A 38 9.71 -8.30 -5.88
C PHE A 38 8.44 -7.77 -6.55
N ALA A 39 8.34 -6.45 -6.76
CA ALA A 39 7.23 -5.83 -7.49
C ALA A 39 7.10 -6.39 -8.92
N PHE A 40 8.23 -6.63 -9.61
CA PHE A 40 8.23 -7.26 -10.93
C PHE A 40 7.71 -8.70 -10.91
N LEU A 41 8.08 -9.48 -9.88
CA LEU A 41 7.56 -10.84 -9.69
C LEU A 41 6.04 -10.82 -9.46
N LEU A 42 5.55 -9.90 -8.62
CA LEU A 42 4.13 -9.74 -8.33
C LEU A 42 3.33 -9.29 -9.55
N ASP A 43 3.83 -8.35 -10.35
CA ASP A 43 3.18 -7.89 -11.58
C ASP A 43 3.02 -9.03 -12.59
N THR A 44 4.07 -9.86 -12.70
CA THR A 44 4.04 -11.07 -13.54
C THR A 44 2.98 -12.08 -13.08
N CYS A 45 2.79 -12.21 -11.76
CA CYS A 45 1.75 -13.08 -11.19
C CYS A 45 0.34 -12.50 -11.39
N ALA A 46 0.16 -11.19 -11.19
CA ALA A 46 -1.11 -10.50 -11.36
C ALA A 46 -1.64 -10.65 -12.79
N LYS A 47 -0.76 -10.53 -13.80
CA LYS A 47 -1.09 -10.76 -15.21
C LYS A 47 -1.63 -12.16 -15.51
N GLN A 48 -1.17 -13.21 -14.79
CA GLN A 48 -1.67 -14.58 -14.99
C GLN A 48 -3.09 -14.80 -14.50
N VAL A 49 -3.56 -13.95 -13.59
CA VAL A 49 -4.89 -14.04 -12.99
C VAL A 49 -5.81 -12.89 -13.44
N ASN A 50 -5.41 -12.17 -14.50
CA ASN A 50 -6.12 -11.02 -15.04
C ASN A 50 -6.35 -9.90 -14.00
N ALA A 51 -5.36 -9.69 -13.12
CA ALA A 51 -5.32 -8.62 -12.14
C ALA A 51 -4.26 -7.57 -12.51
N THR A 52 -4.50 -6.32 -12.12
CA THR A 52 -3.55 -5.22 -12.29
C THR A 52 -2.87 -4.95 -10.94
N LEU A 53 -1.54 -5.09 -10.89
CA LEU A 53 -0.77 -4.66 -9.72
C LEU A 53 -0.54 -3.15 -9.80
N ILE A 54 -0.81 -2.43 -8.71
CA ILE A 54 -0.38 -1.05 -8.52
C ILE A 54 0.84 -1.09 -7.59
N PRO A 55 2.07 -1.00 -8.12
CA PRO A 55 3.27 -1.37 -7.38
C PRO A 55 3.70 -0.36 -6.30
N GLN A 56 3.30 0.91 -6.40
CA GLN A 56 3.60 1.92 -5.36
C GLN A 56 2.52 3.01 -5.34
N TYR A 57 1.89 3.24 -4.19
CA TYR A 57 1.15 4.48 -3.93
C TYR A 57 2.06 5.46 -3.20
N THR A 58 2.59 6.44 -3.92
CA THR A 58 3.58 7.38 -3.41
C THR A 58 2.92 8.49 -2.60
N MET A 59 3.09 8.49 -1.28
CA MET A 59 2.71 9.63 -0.45
C MET A 59 3.93 10.50 -0.15
N ARG A 60 3.88 11.78 -0.55
CA ARG A 60 4.91 12.77 -0.23
C ARG A 60 4.64 13.40 1.13
N THR A 61 5.62 13.33 2.03
CA THR A 61 5.60 14.14 3.26
C THR A 61 5.75 15.64 2.90
N PRO A 62 5.18 16.58 3.68
CA PRO A 62 5.23 18.01 3.36
C PRO A 62 6.62 18.65 3.31
N GLN A 63 7.66 17.95 3.76
CA GLN A 63 9.08 18.36 3.65
C GLN A 63 9.82 17.69 2.49
N GLY A 64 9.15 16.91 1.63
CA GLY A 64 9.71 16.34 0.39
C GLY A 64 10.69 15.18 0.55
N ASN A 65 11.28 14.99 1.73
CA ASN A 65 12.47 14.13 1.89
C ASN A 65 12.20 12.69 2.33
N ARG A 66 10.94 12.31 2.57
CA ARG A 66 10.56 10.91 2.82
C ARG A 66 9.31 10.54 2.04
N ILE A 67 9.43 9.46 1.27
CA ILE A 67 8.35 8.76 0.60
C ILE A 67 7.93 7.62 1.53
N VAL A 68 6.66 7.60 1.93
CA VAL A 68 6.05 6.40 2.53
C VAL A 68 5.33 5.70 1.39
N ILE A 69 5.75 4.48 1.08
CA ILE A 69 5.14 3.63 0.06
C ILE A 69 4.17 2.71 0.78
N LEU A 70 2.87 2.88 0.53
CA LEU A 70 1.89 1.86 0.85
C LEU A 70 1.81 0.92 -0.35
N ASP A 71 2.32 -0.29 -0.20
CA ASP A 71 2.28 -1.36 -1.22
C ASP A 71 1.39 -2.51 -0.71
N GLY A 72 0.76 -3.25 -1.62
CA GLY A 72 -0.08 -4.41 -1.29
C GLY A 72 -1.46 -4.11 -0.70
N ILE A 73 -2.02 -2.90 -0.88
CA ILE A 73 -3.39 -2.57 -0.43
C ILE A 73 -4.41 -3.01 -1.48
N PRO A 74 -5.42 -3.84 -1.12
CA PRO A 74 -6.49 -4.23 -2.05
C PRO A 74 -7.27 -3.01 -2.59
N ALA A 75 -7.68 -3.05 -3.86
CA ALA A 75 -8.35 -1.92 -4.52
C ALA A 75 -9.70 -1.58 -3.86
N GLU A 76 -10.39 -2.59 -3.33
CA GLU A 76 -11.68 -2.49 -2.64
C GLU A 76 -11.60 -1.57 -1.42
N VAL A 77 -10.42 -1.39 -0.82
CA VAL A 77 -10.21 -0.45 0.30
C VAL A 77 -10.60 0.98 -0.07
N PHE A 78 -10.42 1.36 -1.34
CA PHE A 78 -10.72 2.70 -1.83
C PHE A 78 -12.20 2.94 -2.14
N GLU A 79 -13.02 1.88 -2.18
CA GLU A 79 -14.46 1.98 -2.44
C GLU A 79 -15.24 2.47 -1.22
N TYR A 80 -14.70 2.26 0.00
CA TYR A 80 -15.28 2.86 1.19
C TYR A 80 -14.98 4.37 1.23
N ARG A 81 -15.91 5.15 0.70
CA ARG A 81 -15.81 6.61 0.54
C ARG A 81 -16.58 7.39 1.59
N LEU A 82 -15.95 8.47 2.06
CA LEU A 82 -16.53 9.48 2.94
C LEU A 82 -16.50 10.81 2.18
N GLY A 83 -17.61 11.12 1.51
CA GLY A 83 -17.68 12.24 0.57
C GLY A 83 -16.88 11.96 -0.70
N THR A 84 -15.94 12.85 -1.04
CA THR A 84 -15.16 12.76 -2.29
C THR A 84 -13.89 11.92 -2.19
N ARG A 85 -13.56 11.36 -1.03
CA ARG A 85 -12.32 10.59 -0.77
C ARG A 85 -12.64 9.26 -0.09
N SER A 86 -11.78 8.27 -0.27
CA SER A 86 -11.80 7.05 0.54
C SER A 86 -11.41 7.33 1.99
N ALA A 87 -11.82 6.46 2.92
CA ALA A 87 -11.43 6.57 4.32
C ALA A 87 -9.90 6.52 4.50
N LEU A 88 -9.20 5.70 3.70
CA LEU A 88 -7.74 5.61 3.73
C LEU A 88 -7.09 6.92 3.28
N GLU A 89 -7.53 7.51 2.16
CA GLU A 89 -7.05 8.82 1.70
C GLU A 89 -7.30 9.93 2.72
N TRP A 90 -8.39 9.83 3.49
CA TRP A 90 -8.71 10.77 4.56
C TRP A 90 -7.66 10.72 5.67
N VAL A 91 -7.31 9.52 6.14
CA VAL A 91 -6.27 9.32 7.16
C VAL A 91 -4.92 9.81 6.66
N VAL A 92 -4.57 9.47 5.43
CA VAL A 92 -3.35 9.90 4.75
C VAL A 92 -3.22 11.42 4.70
N ASP A 93 -4.28 12.14 4.35
CA ASP A 93 -4.23 13.60 4.24
C ASP A 93 -4.19 14.31 5.60
N GLN A 94 -4.82 13.73 6.63
CA GLN A 94 -4.83 14.31 7.97
C GLN A 94 -3.57 14.01 8.77
N TYR A 95 -3.09 12.77 8.74
CA TYR A 95 -1.96 12.31 9.55
C TYR A 95 -0.61 12.59 8.86
N ARG A 96 -0.42 13.86 8.47
CA ARG A 96 0.86 14.40 7.98
C ARG A 96 1.26 15.64 8.76
N VAL A 97 2.57 15.89 8.87
CA VAL A 97 3.09 17.12 9.50
C VAL A 97 2.72 18.33 8.64
N LYS A 98 1.95 19.29 9.15
CA LYS A 98 1.58 20.53 8.46
C LYS A 98 2.10 21.73 9.24
N VAL A 99 2.48 22.79 8.54
CA VAL A 99 2.77 24.09 9.16
C VAL A 99 1.80 25.09 8.56
N ASP A 100 0.98 25.71 9.40
CA ASP A 100 0.09 26.78 8.95
C ASP A 100 0.92 28.02 8.60
N ARG A 101 0.78 28.51 7.36
CA ARG A 101 1.63 29.59 6.85
C ARG A 101 1.35 30.94 7.52
N ARG A 102 0.14 31.13 8.04
CA ARG A 102 -0.30 32.41 8.62
C ARG A 102 0.09 32.54 10.09
N SER A 103 -0.04 31.46 10.85
CA SER A 103 0.21 31.40 12.28
C SER A 103 1.58 30.80 12.64
N GLY A 104 2.22 30.08 11.72
CA GLY A 104 3.46 29.34 11.99
C GLY A 104 3.26 28.09 12.84
N ILE A 105 2.02 27.76 13.23
CA ILE A 105 1.74 26.62 14.10
C ILE A 105 2.03 25.32 13.35
N LYS A 106 2.92 24.50 13.93
CA LYS A 106 3.23 23.15 13.46
C LYS A 106 2.22 22.15 14.03
N ASN A 107 1.46 21.50 13.16
CA ASN A 107 0.64 20.34 13.48
C ASN A 107 1.45 19.07 13.14
N ASP A 108 1.90 18.36 14.17
CA ASP A 108 2.65 17.12 14.05
C ASP A 108 1.84 15.97 14.68
N PRO A 109 1.32 15.02 13.87
CA PRO A 109 0.49 13.94 14.39
C PRO A 109 1.30 12.79 15.01
N ASN A 110 2.63 12.83 14.96
CA ASN A 110 3.48 11.79 15.53
C ASN A 110 3.42 11.81 17.07
N ARG A 111 3.24 10.63 17.66
CA ARG A 111 3.14 10.44 19.12
C ARG A 111 4.37 9.69 19.62
N VAL A 112 5.19 10.34 20.45
CA VAL A 112 6.44 9.76 20.96
C VAL A 112 6.15 8.60 21.92
N ASP A 113 5.07 8.69 22.68
CA ASP A 113 4.56 7.65 23.58
C ASP A 113 3.92 6.46 22.84
N GLN A 114 3.49 6.66 21.59
CA GLN A 114 2.80 5.64 20.77
C GLN A 114 3.35 5.61 19.34
N PRO A 115 4.60 5.17 19.14
CA PRO A 115 5.31 5.30 17.87
C PRO A 115 4.64 4.54 16.71
N ARG A 116 3.84 3.50 16.99
CA ARG A 116 3.10 2.75 15.97
C ARG A 116 1.69 3.27 15.69
N TYR A 117 1.20 4.27 16.42
CA TYR A 117 -0.21 4.66 16.40
C TYR A 117 -0.75 4.89 14.97
N ILE A 118 0.01 5.58 14.12
CA ILE A 118 -0.39 5.90 12.75
C ILE A 118 -0.41 4.65 11.87
N VAL A 119 0.56 3.74 12.03
CA VAL A 119 0.62 2.47 11.30
C VAL A 119 -0.55 1.57 11.71
N ASP A 120 -0.80 1.44 13.01
CA ASP A 120 -1.91 0.67 13.56
C ASP A 120 -3.28 1.30 13.18
N LEU A 121 -3.35 2.61 12.99
CA LEU A 121 -4.53 3.30 12.45
C LEU A 121 -4.77 2.95 10.98
N ILE A 122 -3.74 2.99 10.13
CA ILE A 122 -3.85 2.63 8.71
C ILE A 122 -4.35 1.19 8.56
N ALA A 123 -3.76 0.24 9.32
CA ALA A 123 -4.19 -1.16 9.30
C ALA A 123 -5.66 -1.33 9.71
N ARG A 124 -6.12 -0.61 10.74
CA ARG A 124 -7.52 -0.62 11.17
C ARG A 124 -8.45 -0.05 10.10
N VAL A 125 -8.05 1.02 9.43
CA VAL A 125 -8.83 1.67 8.37
C VAL A 125 -8.98 0.75 7.16
N ILE A 126 -7.89 0.10 6.72
CA ILE A 126 -7.93 -0.93 5.66
C ILE A 126 -8.94 -2.03 5.99
N ASN A 127 -8.87 -2.57 7.21
CA ASN A 127 -9.78 -3.64 7.65
C ASN A 127 -11.24 -3.18 7.71
N ILE A 128 -11.50 -1.97 8.21
CA ILE A 128 -12.86 -1.40 8.25
C ILE A 128 -13.38 -1.18 6.83
N SER A 129 -12.57 -0.61 5.92
CA SER A 129 -12.98 -0.41 4.53
C SER A 129 -13.44 -1.71 3.88
N LEU A 130 -12.63 -2.77 3.97
CA LEU A 130 -12.97 -4.08 3.40
C LEU A 130 -14.25 -4.68 4.00
N LYS A 131 -14.41 -4.59 5.32
CA LYS A 131 -15.62 -5.08 6.00
C LYS A 131 -16.85 -4.30 5.58
N THR A 132 -16.73 -2.98 5.44
CA THR A 132 -17.84 -2.13 5.03
C THR A 132 -18.26 -2.40 3.60
N VAL A 133 -17.32 -2.50 2.66
CA VAL A 133 -17.61 -2.87 1.26
C VAL A 133 -18.34 -4.20 1.22
N LYS A 134 -17.83 -5.23 1.91
CA LYS A 134 -18.48 -6.54 2.00
C LYS A 134 -19.91 -6.47 2.56
N VAL A 135 -20.17 -5.63 3.57
CA VAL A 135 -21.52 -5.46 4.12
C VAL A 135 -22.43 -4.81 3.08
N VAL A 136 -21.96 -3.75 2.40
CA VAL A 136 -22.73 -3.04 1.37
C VAL A 136 -23.08 -3.97 0.20
N GLU A 137 -22.13 -4.77 -0.28
CA GLU A 137 -22.33 -5.76 -1.34
C GLU A 137 -23.33 -6.86 -0.95
N SER A 138 -23.46 -7.14 0.34
CA SER A 138 -24.41 -8.14 0.85
C SER A 138 -25.84 -7.62 1.02
N LEU A 139 -26.07 -6.33 0.82
CA LEU A 139 -27.41 -5.74 0.92
C LEU A 139 -28.29 -6.20 -0.25
N PRO A 140 -29.60 -6.42 -0.03
CA PRO A 140 -30.51 -6.74 -1.11
C PRO A 140 -30.57 -5.60 -2.13
N SER A 141 -30.74 -5.95 -3.40
CA SER A 141 -31.00 -4.95 -4.45
C SER A 141 -32.27 -4.18 -4.11
N LEU A 142 -32.23 -2.86 -4.33
CA LEU A 142 -33.42 -2.03 -4.18
C LEU A 142 -34.45 -2.51 -5.21
N SER A 143 -35.64 -2.90 -4.74
CA SER A 143 -36.77 -3.13 -5.62
C SER A 143 -37.17 -1.78 -6.21
N SER A 144 -36.87 -1.58 -7.49
CA SER A 144 -37.36 -0.46 -8.29
C SER A 144 -38.86 -0.55 -8.54
#